data_AF-A0ABC8LT07-F1
#
_entry.id   AF-A0ABC8LT07-F1
#
_cell.length_a   1.000
_cell.length_b   1.000
_cell.length_c   1.000
_cell.angle_alpha   90.00
_cell.angle_beta   90.00
_cell.angle_gamma   90.00
#
_symmetry.space_group_name_H-M   'P 1'
#
loop_
_entity.id
_entity.type
_entity.pdbx_description
1 polymer ?
#
loop_
_entity_poly.entity_id
_entity_poly.type
_entity_poly.pdbx_seq_one_letter_code
_entity_poly.pdbx_strand_id
1 'polypeptide(L)'
;MQGIAHVNGVSRRELNDSSHYANLLLINRTASPLAWFVECKDRINRSNVMLPYSFLPSMAAPRLRNAAEKIKAQLSDYDAIHVRRGDKLKTRKDRFRVERTQFPHLDRDTRPEFIMRRIQKQIPPGRTLYIGSNERTSGFFSPLCQVQSGLFIEFQ
;
A
#
# COMPACT_ATOMS: atom_id res chain seq x y z
N MET A 1 13.70 -16.81 -9.57
CA MET A 1 13.84 -15.41 -10.04
C MET A 1 12.49 -14.98 -10.60
N GLN A 2 11.79 -14.02 -9.98
CA GLN A 2 10.58 -13.43 -10.57
C GLN A 2 10.99 -12.46 -11.68
N GLY A 3 10.46 -12.64 -12.88
CA GLY A 3 10.74 -11.77 -14.03
C GLY A 3 10.10 -10.39 -13.86
N ILE A 4 10.59 -9.41 -14.62
CA ILE A 4 10.05 -8.04 -14.64
C ILE A 4 9.32 -7.84 -15.97
N ALA A 5 8.09 -7.32 -15.91
CA ALA A 5 7.31 -6.97 -17.10
C ALA A 5 6.93 -5.48 -17.08
N HIS A 6 7.31 -4.77 -18.14
CA HIS A 6 6.85 -3.41 -18.39
C HIS A 6 5.52 -3.45 -19.13
N VAL A 7 4.47 -2.90 -18.52
CA VAL A 7 3.13 -2.86 -19.12
C VAL A 7 2.74 -1.41 -19.43
N ASN A 8 2.22 -1.19 -20.63
CA ASN A 8 1.70 0.10 -21.07
C ASN A 8 0.38 -0.10 -21.82
N GLY A 9 -0.65 0.67 -21.48
CA GLY A 9 -1.96 0.61 -22.15
C GLY A 9 -2.81 -0.62 -21.81
N VAL A 10 -2.35 -1.45 -20.87
CA VAL A 10 -3.05 -2.67 -20.42
C VAL A 10 -4.07 -2.31 -19.33
N SER A 11 -5.31 -2.78 -19.47
CA SER A 11 -6.35 -2.48 -18.50
C SER A 11 -6.13 -3.22 -17.17
N ARG A 12 -6.66 -2.69 -16.06
CA ARG A 12 -6.56 -3.37 -14.75
C ARG A 12 -7.21 -4.76 -14.75
N ARG A 13 -8.21 -4.98 -15.60
CA ARG A 13 -8.86 -6.30 -15.74
C ARG A 13 -7.92 -7.29 -16.43
N GLU A 14 -7.31 -6.90 -17.55
CA GLU A 14 -6.32 -7.73 -18.25
C GLU A 14 -5.12 -8.09 -17.38
N LEU A 15 -4.64 -7.16 -16.52
CA LEU A 15 -3.55 -7.45 -15.59
C LEU A 15 -3.92 -8.48 -14.53
N ASN A 16 -5.18 -8.49 -14.09
CA ASN A 16 -5.65 -9.40 -13.04
C ASN A 16 -6.04 -10.77 -13.58
N ASP A 17 -6.60 -10.83 -14.79
CA ASP A 17 -7.21 -12.04 -15.33
C ASP A 17 -6.22 -12.90 -16.15
N SER A 18 -5.07 -12.33 -16.52
CA SER A 18 -4.06 -13.02 -17.34
C SER A 18 -3.02 -13.78 -16.49
N SER A 19 -2.90 -15.08 -16.73
CA SER A 19 -1.89 -15.94 -16.11
C SER A 19 -0.45 -15.55 -16.49
N HIS A 20 -0.27 -14.83 -17.61
CA HIS A 20 1.01 -14.31 -18.07
C HIS A 20 1.66 -13.36 -17.05
N TYR A 21 0.85 -12.68 -16.24
CA TYR A 21 1.32 -11.64 -15.31
C TYR A 21 1.37 -12.09 -13.85
N ALA A 22 0.85 -13.29 -13.52
CA ALA A 22 0.65 -13.74 -12.15
C ALA A 22 1.95 -13.83 -11.31
N ASN A 23 3.10 -14.06 -11.95
CA ASN A 23 4.39 -14.26 -11.29
C ASN A 23 5.45 -13.20 -11.66
N LEU A 24 5.02 -12.07 -12.22
CA LEU A 24 5.93 -11.02 -12.70
C LEU A 24 5.79 -9.76 -11.85
N LEU A 25 6.92 -9.07 -11.63
CA LEU A 25 6.88 -7.69 -11.16
C LEU A 25 6.38 -6.80 -12.30
N LEU A 26 5.12 -6.39 -12.22
CA LEU A 26 4.49 -5.52 -13.20
C LEU A 26 4.87 -4.06 -12.94
N ILE A 27 5.45 -3.41 -13.93
CA ILE A 27 5.77 -1.99 -13.85
C ILE A 27 4.95 -1.21 -14.88
N ASN A 28 3.85 -0.59 -14.41
CA ASN A 28 2.88 0.14 -15.22
C ASN A 28 3.31 1.59 -15.51
N ARG A 29 3.80 1.84 -16.74
CA ARG A 29 4.32 3.15 -17.18
C ARG A 29 3.26 4.08 -17.76
N THR A 30 1.98 3.70 -17.73
CA THR A 30 0.92 4.44 -18.43
C THR A 30 0.68 5.84 -17.86
N ALA A 31 1.02 6.09 -16.59
CA ALA A 31 0.94 7.43 -16.00
C ALA A 31 2.10 8.37 -16.39
N SER A 32 3.29 7.83 -16.71
CA SER A 32 4.44 8.57 -17.24
C SER A 32 5.54 7.60 -17.74
N PRO A 33 6.02 7.73 -18.99
CA PRO A 33 7.13 6.92 -19.50
C PRO A 33 8.49 7.28 -18.86
N LEU A 34 8.57 8.41 -18.14
CA LEU A 34 9.80 9.01 -17.65
C LEU A 34 9.92 9.12 -16.12
N ALA A 35 8.95 8.69 -15.31
CA ALA A 35 9.13 8.78 -13.86
C ALA A 35 8.11 7.94 -13.08
N TRP A 36 8.59 7.21 -12.06
CA TRP A 36 7.77 6.88 -10.88
C TRP A 36 8.13 7.73 -9.66
N PHE A 37 9.36 8.23 -9.56
CA PHE A 37 9.75 9.24 -8.58
C PHE A 37 10.97 10.01 -9.09
N VAL A 38 10.99 11.31 -8.81
CA VAL A 38 12.10 12.20 -9.14
C VAL A 38 12.54 12.85 -7.83
N GLU A 39 13.84 12.80 -7.52
CA GLU A 39 14.38 13.46 -6.34
C GLU A 39 14.88 14.86 -6.72
N CYS A 40 14.51 15.87 -5.92
CA CYS A 40 15.20 17.16 -5.96
C CYS A 40 16.53 17.01 -5.22
N LYS A 41 17.64 16.98 -5.97
CA LYS A 41 18.99 16.84 -5.40
C LYS A 41 19.43 18.09 -4.65
N ASP A 42 18.98 19.26 -5.10
CA ASP A 42 19.39 20.55 -4.55
C ASP A 42 18.18 21.52 -4.45
N ARG A 43 17.99 22.09 -3.26
CA ARG A 43 16.94 23.09 -3.00
C ARG A 43 17.21 24.43 -3.69
N ILE A 44 18.48 24.77 -3.91
CA ILE A 44 18.90 26.06 -4.48
C ILE A 44 18.76 26.01 -6.01
N ASN A 45 19.29 24.95 -6.63
CA ASN A 45 19.36 24.86 -8.09
C ASN A 45 18.16 24.17 -8.74
N ARG A 46 17.17 23.71 -7.92
CA ARG A 46 15.97 22.97 -8.37
C ARG A 46 16.28 21.82 -9.32
N SER A 47 17.48 21.25 -9.23
CA SER A 47 17.91 20.17 -10.09
C SER A 47 17.18 18.90 -9.67
N ASN A 48 16.60 18.24 -10.66
CA ASN A 48 15.83 17.04 -10.48
C ASN A 48 16.56 15.87 -11.14
N VAL A 49 16.67 14.75 -10.43
CA VAL A 49 17.35 13.56 -10.95
C VAL A 49 16.38 12.40 -10.94
N MET A 50 16.19 11.81 -12.11
CA MET A 50 15.48 10.55 -12.26
C MET A 50 16.37 9.42 -11.75
N LEU A 51 15.89 8.69 -10.75
CA LEU A 51 16.62 7.58 -10.17
C LEU A 51 16.17 6.25 -10.78
N PRO A 52 17.11 5.32 -11.03
CA PRO A 52 16.77 4.02 -11.58
C PRO A 52 15.97 3.19 -10.56
N TYR A 53 15.15 2.26 -11.04
CA TYR A 53 14.34 1.39 -10.18
C TYR A 53 15.19 0.54 -9.22
N SER A 54 16.44 0.22 -9.62
CA SER A 54 17.44 -0.43 -8.77
C SER A 54 17.84 0.38 -7.53
N PHE A 55 17.45 1.65 -7.45
CA PHE A 55 17.67 2.51 -6.30
C PHE A 55 16.62 2.29 -5.19
N LEU A 56 15.42 1.80 -5.50
CA LEU A 56 14.35 1.63 -4.51
C LEU A 56 14.78 0.79 -3.29
N PRO A 57 15.49 -0.35 -3.45
CA PRO A 57 15.97 -1.14 -2.31
C PRO A 57 17.06 -0.45 -1.49
N SER A 58 17.76 0.55 -2.04
CA SER A 58 18.85 1.27 -1.37
C SER A 58 18.45 2.66 -0.86
N MET A 59 17.24 3.14 -1.18
CA MET A 59 16.70 4.42 -0.69
C MET A 59 16.55 4.49 0.82
N ALA A 60 16.14 3.39 1.44
CA ALA A 60 15.97 3.36 2.89
C ALA A 60 17.33 3.33 3.58
N ALA A 61 17.46 4.12 4.66
CA ALA A 61 18.67 4.14 5.49
C ALA A 61 19.07 2.72 5.91
N PRO A 62 20.38 2.37 5.97
CA PRO A 62 20.82 1.01 6.28
C PRO A 62 20.20 0.42 7.54
N ARG A 63 19.99 1.25 8.58
CA ARG A 63 19.33 0.83 9.83
C ARG A 63 17.88 0.38 9.62
N LEU A 64 17.12 1.08 8.79
CA LEU A 64 15.73 0.73 8.47
C LEU A 64 15.67 -0.56 7.65
N ARG A 65 16.56 -0.71 6.68
CA ARG A 65 16.66 -1.95 5.88
C ARG A 65 16.97 -3.14 6.76
N ASN A 66 17.99 -3.04 7.62
CA ASN A 66 18.37 -4.11 8.54
C ASN A 66 17.23 -4.47 9.51
N ALA A 67 16.47 -3.49 9.99
CA ALA A 67 15.31 -3.74 10.84
C ALA A 67 14.19 -4.46 10.06
N ALA A 68 13.87 -3.99 8.85
CA ALA A 68 12.87 -4.62 7.99
C ALA A 68 13.25 -6.07 7.62
N GLU A 69 14.52 -6.33 7.31
CA GLU A 69 14.99 -7.70 7.02
C GLU A 69 14.89 -8.63 8.22
N LYS A 70 15.15 -8.14 9.44
CA LYS A 70 14.94 -8.93 10.67
C LYS A 70 13.47 -9.28 10.88
N ILE A 71 12.56 -8.33 10.63
CA ILE A 71 11.12 -8.56 10.74
C ILE A 71 10.67 -9.56 9.67
N LYS A 72 11.10 -9.37 8.42
CA LYS A 72 10.81 -10.31 7.31
C LYS A 72 11.31 -11.72 7.60
N ALA A 73 12.49 -11.87 8.18
CA ALA A 73 13.04 -13.19 8.52
C ALA A 73 12.21 -13.93 9.59
N GLN A 74 11.47 -13.19 10.41
CA GLN A 74 10.54 -13.75 11.41
C GLN A 74 9.14 -14.02 10.83
N LEU A 75 8.80 -13.34 9.73
CA LEU A 75 7.51 -13.49 9.06
C LEU A 75 7.60 -14.59 7.99
N SER A 76 6.57 -15.45 7.94
CA SER A 76 6.35 -16.29 6.76
C SER A 76 5.94 -15.42 5.56
N ASP A 77 5.77 -16.02 4.39
CA ASP A 77 5.19 -15.34 3.22
C ASP A 77 3.90 -14.57 3.61
N TYR A 78 3.84 -13.30 3.23
CA TYR A 78 2.83 -12.35 3.72
C TYR A 78 2.41 -11.36 2.64
N ASP A 79 1.17 -10.90 2.73
CA ASP A 79 0.66 -9.75 2.00
C ASP A 79 0.67 -8.52 2.92
N ALA A 80 0.78 -7.33 2.34
CA ALA A 80 0.80 -6.09 3.12
C ALA A 80 -0.18 -5.06 2.58
N ILE A 81 -0.91 -4.41 3.48
CA ILE A 81 -1.76 -3.26 3.18
C ILE A 81 -1.42 -2.08 4.09
N HIS A 82 -1.60 -0.87 3.57
CA HIS A 82 -1.49 0.36 4.35
C HIS A 82 -2.87 1.04 4.38
N VAL A 83 -3.43 1.20 5.58
CA VAL A 83 -4.75 1.81 5.81
C VAL A 83 -4.55 3.15 6.50
N ARG A 84 -4.68 4.23 5.73
CA ARG A 84 -4.55 5.60 6.26
C ARG A 84 -5.92 6.18 6.59
N ARG A 85 -6.24 6.22 7.88
CA ARG A 85 -7.58 6.50 8.41
C ARG A 85 -7.58 7.57 9.50
N GLY A 86 -6.79 7.40 10.57
CA GLY A 86 -6.93 8.20 11.80
C GLY A 86 -6.77 9.71 11.60
N ASP A 87 -5.78 10.14 10.83
CA ASP A 87 -5.57 11.57 10.51
C ASP A 87 -6.58 12.15 9.51
N LYS A 88 -7.25 11.27 8.75
CA LYS A 88 -8.16 11.60 7.65
C LYS A 88 -9.63 11.60 8.07
N LEU A 89 -9.97 10.95 9.19
CA LEU A 89 -11.28 11.03 9.85
C LEU A 89 -11.44 12.36 10.60
N LYS A 90 -11.39 13.46 9.85
CA LYS A 90 -11.63 14.80 10.37
C LYS A 90 -12.93 15.34 9.79
N THR A 91 -13.80 15.80 10.68
CA THR A 91 -14.98 16.57 10.35
C THR A 91 -14.62 18.06 10.38
N ARG A 92 -14.99 18.78 9.33
CA ARG A 92 -14.81 20.23 9.22
C ARG A 92 -16.15 20.86 8.86
N LYS A 93 -16.41 22.04 9.39
CA LYS A 93 -17.52 22.88 8.92
C LYS A 93 -17.21 23.40 7.51
N ASP A 94 -18.14 23.20 6.58
CA ASP A 94 -18.05 23.78 5.26
C ASP A 94 -18.40 25.28 5.27
N ARG A 95 -18.42 25.92 4.10
CA ARG A 95 -18.75 27.35 3.97
C ARG A 95 -20.16 27.71 4.43
N PHE A 96 -21.04 26.71 4.59
CA PHE A 96 -22.41 26.84 5.07
C PHE A 96 -22.56 26.44 6.54
N ARG A 97 -21.43 26.27 7.27
CA ARG A 97 -21.36 25.85 8.67
C ARG A 97 -21.90 24.43 8.92
N VAL A 98 -22.06 23.61 7.88
CA VAL A 98 -22.49 22.22 7.99
C VAL A 98 -21.28 21.34 8.23
N GLU A 99 -21.38 20.45 9.23
CA GLU A 99 -20.32 19.48 9.52
C GLU A 99 -20.22 18.43 8.42
N ARG A 100 -19.05 18.34 7.79
CA ARG A 100 -18.76 17.38 6.73
C ARG A 100 -17.42 16.71 6.97
N THR A 101 -17.35 15.41 6.71
CA THR A 101 -16.08 14.69 6.65
C THR A 101 -15.27 15.18 5.45
N GLN A 102 -13.97 15.39 5.61
CA GLN A 102 -13.10 15.80 4.50
C GLN A 102 -13.10 14.78 3.35
N PHE A 103 -13.18 13.49 3.68
CA PHE A 103 -13.20 12.39 2.72
C PHE A 103 -14.53 11.63 2.84
N PRO A 104 -15.47 11.82 1.90
CA PRO A 104 -16.73 11.11 1.90
C PRO A 104 -16.50 9.59 1.92
N HIS A 105 -17.27 8.87 2.73
CA HIS A 105 -17.22 7.41 2.86
C HIS A 105 -15.89 6.82 3.35
N LEU A 106 -14.88 7.63 3.68
CA LEU A 106 -13.60 7.12 4.18
C LEU A 106 -13.80 6.20 5.38
N ASP A 107 -14.65 6.61 6.33
CA ASP A 107 -14.99 5.79 7.48
C ASP A 107 -15.51 4.42 7.04
N ARG A 108 -16.63 4.39 6.29
CA ARG A 108 -17.23 3.16 5.76
C ARG A 108 -16.23 2.28 5.04
N ASP A 109 -15.48 2.85 4.12
CA ASP A 109 -14.61 2.12 3.20
C ASP A 109 -13.32 1.58 3.87
N THR A 110 -12.96 2.12 5.03
CA THR A 110 -11.80 1.67 5.82
C THR A 110 -12.19 0.81 7.04
N ARG A 111 -13.48 0.44 7.19
CA ARG A 111 -13.88 -0.55 8.20
C ARG A 111 -13.43 -1.96 7.77
N PRO A 112 -13.13 -2.86 8.73
CA PRO A 112 -12.65 -4.21 8.47
C PRO A 112 -13.48 -4.97 7.43
N GLU A 113 -14.80 -4.91 7.51
CA GLU A 113 -15.70 -5.71 6.66
C GLU A 113 -15.61 -5.27 5.20
N PHE A 114 -15.44 -3.97 4.95
CA PHE A 114 -15.32 -3.41 3.61
C PHE A 114 -13.93 -3.58 3.02
N ILE A 115 -12.89 -3.51 3.86
CA ILE A 115 -11.52 -3.85 3.45
C ILE A 115 -11.50 -5.32 3.02
N MET A 116 -12.07 -6.23 3.82
CA MET A 116 -12.10 -7.67 3.52
C MET A 116 -12.74 -7.96 2.16
N ARG A 117 -13.91 -7.36 1.88
CA ARG A 117 -14.60 -7.52 0.58
C ARG A 117 -13.77 -7.10 -0.62
N ARG A 118 -12.83 -6.16 -0.44
CA ARG A 118 -11.92 -5.68 -1.50
C ARG A 118 -10.71 -6.61 -1.66
N ILE A 119 -10.09 -7.00 -0.55
CA ILE A 119 -8.85 -7.78 -0.59
C ILE A 119 -9.09 -9.27 -0.86
N GLN A 120 -10.25 -9.83 -0.51
CA GLN A 120 -10.55 -11.26 -0.71
C GLN A 120 -10.47 -11.72 -2.17
N LYS A 121 -10.58 -10.79 -3.13
CA LYS A 121 -10.43 -11.08 -4.56
C LYS A 121 -8.98 -11.28 -4.98
N GLN A 122 -8.04 -10.73 -4.21
CA GLN A 122 -6.61 -10.68 -4.54
C GLN A 122 -5.78 -11.53 -3.60
N ILE A 123 -6.20 -11.67 -2.34
CA ILE A 123 -5.48 -12.38 -1.29
C ILE A 123 -6.23 -13.67 -0.97
N PRO A 124 -5.65 -14.85 -1.28
CA PRO A 124 -6.21 -16.15 -0.91
C PRO A 124 -6.47 -16.29 0.59
N PRO A 125 -7.47 -17.09 1.01
CA PRO A 125 -7.66 -17.40 2.42
C PRO A 125 -6.45 -18.13 3.01
N GLY A 126 -6.16 -17.91 4.30
CA GLY A 126 -5.06 -18.57 5.02
C GLY A 126 -3.67 -17.96 4.83
N ARG A 127 -3.55 -16.83 4.13
CA ARG A 127 -2.30 -16.05 4.06
C ARG A 127 -2.16 -15.07 5.21
N THR A 128 -0.92 -14.76 5.59
CA THR A 128 -0.58 -13.76 6.60
C THR A 128 -0.76 -12.35 6.02
N LEU A 129 -1.50 -11.46 6.70
CA LEU A 129 -1.73 -10.08 6.25
C LEU A 129 -1.16 -9.08 7.25
N TYR A 130 -0.21 -8.26 6.78
CA TYR A 130 0.38 -7.17 7.53
C TYR A 130 -0.38 -5.86 7.29
N ILE A 131 -0.74 -5.14 8.35
CA ILE A 131 -1.51 -3.90 8.25
C ILE A 131 -0.72 -2.75 8.88
N GLY A 132 -0.19 -1.87 8.04
CA GLY A 132 0.26 -0.56 8.52
C GLY A 132 -0.95 0.37 8.64
N SER A 133 -1.23 0.91 9.82
CA SER A 133 -2.30 1.90 9.98
C SER A 133 -1.86 3.06 10.87
N ASN A 134 -2.67 4.10 10.89
CA ASN A 134 -2.61 5.17 11.88
C ASN A 134 -3.95 5.32 12.62
N GLU A 135 -4.77 4.26 12.60
CA GLU A 135 -5.95 4.16 13.44
C GLU A 135 -5.53 4.15 14.92
N ARG A 136 -6.25 4.91 15.74
CA ARG A 136 -5.92 5.08 17.16
C ARG A 136 -6.53 3.99 18.02
N THR A 137 -7.62 3.41 17.54
CA THR A 137 -8.35 2.36 18.24
C THR A 137 -7.57 1.05 18.13
N SER A 138 -6.99 0.60 19.24
CA SER A 138 -6.28 -0.68 19.28
C SER A 138 -7.23 -1.83 18.94
N GLY A 139 -6.79 -2.76 18.08
CA GLY A 139 -7.57 -3.92 17.69
C GLY A 139 -8.73 -3.58 16.74
N PHE A 140 -8.76 -2.39 16.15
CA PHE A 140 -9.79 -2.02 15.19
C PHE A 140 -9.86 -2.98 14.00
N PHE A 141 -8.70 -3.50 13.58
CA PHE A 141 -8.60 -4.48 12.48
C PHE A 141 -8.62 -5.94 12.94
N SER A 142 -8.78 -6.22 14.25
CA SER A 142 -8.89 -7.60 14.76
C SER A 142 -9.98 -8.44 14.09
N PRO A 143 -11.14 -7.90 13.64
CA PRO A 143 -12.12 -8.69 12.89
C PRO A 143 -11.58 -9.30 11.58
N LEU A 144 -10.52 -8.74 10.99
CA LEU A 144 -9.87 -9.34 9.82
C LEU A 144 -9.16 -10.67 10.16
N CYS A 145 -8.72 -10.82 11.41
CA CYS A 145 -8.05 -12.03 11.93
C CYS A 145 -8.97 -13.26 11.98
N GLN A 146 -10.28 -13.06 12.13
CA GLN A 146 -11.22 -14.16 12.29
C GLN A 146 -11.63 -14.78 10.95
N VAL A 147 -11.38 -14.09 9.83
CA VAL A 147 -11.84 -14.49 8.49
C VAL A 147 -10.71 -15.08 7.64
N GLN A 148 -9.46 -14.63 7.86
CA GLN A 148 -8.25 -15.31 7.38
C GLN A 148 -7.51 -15.84 8.59
N SER A 149 -7.29 -17.15 8.66
CA SER A 149 -6.41 -17.79 9.65
C SER A 149 -4.94 -17.41 9.40
N GLY A 150 -4.62 -16.13 9.58
CA GLY A 150 -3.32 -15.51 9.38
C GLY A 150 -2.99 -14.59 10.55
N LEU A 151 -1.69 -14.33 10.76
CA LEU A 151 -1.21 -13.39 11.76
C LEU A 151 -1.39 -11.96 11.26
N PHE A 152 -2.01 -11.11 12.07
CA PHE A 152 -2.15 -9.69 11.79
C PHE A 152 -1.27 -8.90 12.74
N ILE A 153 -0.47 -7.99 12.18
CA ILE A 153 0.37 -7.08 12.96
C ILE A 153 -0.04 -5.66 12.62
N GLU A 154 -0.54 -4.96 13.63
CA GLU A 154 -0.95 -3.56 13.57
C GLU A 154 0.13 -2.71 14.26
N PHE A 155 0.64 -1.71 13.55
CA PHE A 155 1.53 -0.70 14.11
C PHE A 155 0.74 0.62 14.19
N GLN A 156 0.80 1.28 15.34
CA GLN A 156 0.24 2.63 15.58
C GLN A 156 1.31 3.70 15.43
#